data_AF-B1VB90-F1
#
_entry.id   AF-B1VB90-F1
#
_cell.length_a   1.000
_cell.length_b   1.000
_cell.length_c   1.000
_cell.angle_alpha   90.00
_cell.angle_beta   90.00
_cell.angle_gamma   90.00
#
_symmetry.space_group_name_H-M   'P 1'
#
loop_
_entity.id
_entity.type
_entity.pdbx_description
1 polymer ?
#
loop_
_entity_poly.entity_id
_entity_poly.type
_entity_poly.pdbx_seq_one_letter_code
_entity_poly.pdbx_strand_id
1 'polypeptide(L)' 'SSPKIQVYSHFPGEYGKQNTLICHVSDFHPPDITIELLKNGEVLPETKQTDLAFEKGWHFHLTKSVSF' A
#
# COMPACT_ATOMS: atom_id res chain seq x y z
N SER A 1 13.41 -10.81 -4.30
CA SER A 1 13.45 -10.51 -2.87
C SER A 1 12.06 -10.40 -2.29
N SER A 2 11.90 -10.78 -1.02
CA SER A 2 10.65 -10.58 -0.29
C SER A 2 10.35 -9.09 -0.12
N PRO A 3 9.08 -8.67 -0.19
CA PRO A 3 8.72 -7.27 -0.08
C PRO A 3 9.01 -6.68 1.31
N LYS A 4 9.41 -5.41 1.33
CA LYS A 4 9.35 -4.56 2.52
C LYS A 4 8.02 -3.82 2.51
N ILE A 5 7.30 -3.87 3.63
CA ILE A 5 5.95 -3.33 3.73
C ILE A 5 5.92 -2.26 4.82
N GLN A 6 5.37 -1.10 4.49
CA GLN A 6 5.11 -0.02 5.43
C GLN A 6 3.64 0.39 5.34
N VAL A 7 2.96 0.46 6.47
CA VAL A 7 1.57 0.89 6.57
C VAL A 7 1.50 2.11 7.46
N TYR A 8 0.94 3.21 6.93
CA TYR A 8 0.85 4.48 7.62
C TYR A 8 -0.33 5.31 7.11
N SER A 9 -0.72 6.33 7.86
CA SER A 9 -1.73 7.30 7.45
C SER A 9 -1.07 8.55 6.86
N HIS A 10 -1.75 9.20 5.91
CA HIS A 10 -1.24 10.43 5.30
C HIS A 10 -1.10 11.57 6.33
N PHE A 11 -2.09 11.70 7.21
CA PHE A 11 -2.08 12.63 8.35
C PHE A 11 -2.05 11.85 9.68
N PRO A 12 -1.71 12.48 10.82
CA PRO A 12 -1.89 11.87 12.13
C PRO A 12 -3.31 11.33 12.34
N GLY A 13 -3.44 10.22 13.07
CA GLY A 13 -4.72 9.61 13.36
C GLY A 13 -5.53 10.45 14.35
N GLU A 14 -6.61 11.06 13.89
CA GLU A 14 -7.55 11.81 14.71
C GLU A 14 -8.97 11.27 14.53
N TYR A 15 -9.67 11.04 15.64
CA TYR A 15 -11.04 10.53 15.60
C TYR A 15 -11.98 11.51 14.88
N GLY A 16 -12.81 10.99 13.98
CA GLY A 16 -13.80 11.77 13.23
C GLY A 16 -13.23 12.64 12.10
N LYS A 17 -11.91 12.61 11.86
CA LYS A 17 -11.28 13.28 10.72
C LYS A 17 -11.00 12.30 9.59
N GLN A 18 -11.28 12.74 8.36
CA GLN A 18 -10.93 11.99 7.16
C GLN A 18 -9.42 11.83 7.03
N ASN A 19 -9.00 10.66 6.55
CA ASN A 19 -7.60 10.38 6.29
C ASN A 19 -7.46 9.39 5.13
N THR A 20 -6.24 8.91 4.90
CA THR A 20 -5.94 7.91 3.89
C THR A 20 -4.95 6.91 4.46
N LEU A 21 -5.30 5.63 4.40
CA LEU A 21 -4.43 4.53 4.75
C LEU A 21 -3.55 4.25 3.53
N ILE A 22 -2.24 4.17 3.75
CA ILE A 22 -1.25 3.95 2.71
C ILE A 22 -0.48 2.68 3.07
N CYS A 23 -0.42 1.74 2.14
CA CYS A 23 0.45 0.59 2.16
C CYS A 23 1.48 0.74 1.05
N HIS A 24 2.73 1.03 1.44
CA HIS A 24 3.85 1.11 0.53
C HIS A 24 4.63 -0.20 0.57
N VAL A 25 4.74 -0.85 -0.59
CA VAL A 25 5.42 -2.13 -0.77
C VAL A 25 6.61 -1.89 -1.67
N SER A 26 7.81 -2.21 -1.22
CA SER A 26 9.05 -1.91 -1.93
C SER A 26 10.08 -3.04 -1.85
N ASP A 27 11.14 -2.90 -2.63
CA ASP A 27 12.31 -3.80 -2.64
C ASP A 27 11.98 -5.26 -2.97
N PHE A 28 10.90 -5.48 -3.74
CA PHE A 28 10.45 -6.83 -4.11
C PHE A 28 10.86 -7.20 -5.53
N HIS A 29 11.00 -8.51 -5.75
CA HIS A 29 11.25 -9.13 -7.07
C HIS A 29 10.91 -10.63 -6.96
N PRO A 30 10.17 -11.25 -7.89
CA PRO A 30 9.62 -10.74 -9.16
C PRO A 30 8.48 -9.72 -8.98
N PRO A 31 7.99 -9.04 -10.06
CA PRO A 31 6.99 -7.97 -9.95
C PRO A 31 5.54 -8.43 -9.68
N ASP A 32 5.27 -9.74 -9.73
CA ASP A 32 3.91 -10.27 -9.63
C ASP A 32 3.49 -10.45 -8.16
N ILE A 33 2.73 -9.49 -7.63
CA ILE A 33 2.19 -9.51 -6.27
C ILE A 33 0.75 -8.95 -6.24
N THR A 34 -0.01 -9.36 -5.23
CA THR A 34 -1.33 -8.79 -4.92
C THR A 34 -1.27 -8.07 -3.57
N ILE A 35 -1.90 -6.89 -3.49
CA ILE A 35 -2.02 -6.10 -2.27
C ILE A 35 -3.50 -5.90 -1.98
N GLU A 36 -3.94 -6.30 -0.79
CA GLU A 36 -5.29 -6.09 -0.26
C GLU A 36 -5.21 -5.31 1.06
N LEU A 37 -6.10 -4.33 1.23
CA LEU A 37 -6.25 -3.61 2.50
C LEU A 37 -7.51 -4.13 3.18
N LEU A 38 -7.37 -4.59 4.42
CA LEU A 38 -8.48 -5.19 5.17
C LEU A 38 -8.83 -4.34 6.38
N LYS A 39 -10.12 -4.29 6.71
CA LYS A 39 -10.64 -3.77 7.97
C LYS A 39 -11.44 -4.87 8.64
N ASN A 40 -11.03 -5.26 9.85
CA ASN A 40 -11.67 -6.34 10.61
C ASN A 40 -11.80 -7.67 9.85
N GLY A 41 -10.84 -7.98 8.96
CA GLY A 41 -10.85 -9.20 8.16
C GLY A 41 -11.60 -9.10 6.83
N GLU A 42 -12.24 -7.97 6.53
CA GLU A 42 -12.93 -7.73 5.25
C GLU A 42 -12.12 -6.81 4.34
N VAL A 43 -12.07 -7.13 3.04
CA VAL A 43 -11.38 -6.32 2.04
C VAL A 43 -12.08 -4.96 1.90
N LEU A 44 -11.32 -3.89 2.06
CA LEU A 44 -11.80 -2.53 1.88
C LEU A 44 -12.12 -2.28 0.40
N PRO A 45 -13.30 -1.70 0.09
CA PRO A 45 -13.62 -1.31 -1.27
C PRO A 45 -12.88 -0.01 -1.66
N GLU A 46 -12.96 0.36 -2.93
CA GLU A 46 -12.47 1.65 -3.46
C GLU A 46 -10.99 1.95 -3.22
N THR A 47 -10.18 0.91 -3.00
CA THR A 47 -8.72 1.06 -2.92
C THR A 47 -8.15 1.50 -4.27
N LYS A 48 -7.13 2.36 -4.22
CA LYS A 48 -6.36 2.80 -5.38
C LYS A 48 -4.98 2.17 -5.35
N GLN A 49 -4.44 1.84 -6.51
CA GLN A 49 -3.08 1.32 -6.64
C GLN A 49 -2.31 2.18 -7.65
N THR A 50 -1.05 2.48 -7.36
CA THR A 50 -0.16 3.11 -8.33
C THR A 50 0.21 2.13 -9.43
N ASP A 51 0.68 2.66 -10.56
CA ASP A 51 1.37 1.83 -11.56
C ASP A 51 2.62 1.20 -10.94
N LEU A 52 3.00 0.04 -11.47
CA LEU A 52 4.22 -0.66 -11.09
C LEU A 52 5.44 0.18 -11.48
N ALA A 53 6.27 0.51 -10.49
CA ALA A 53 7.50 1.23 -10.69
C ALA A 53 8.69 0.43 -10.15
N PHE A 54 9.90 0.78 -10.60
CA PHE A 54 11.11 0.04 -10.27
C PHE A 54 12.31 0.95 -10.09
N GLU A 55 13.30 0.44 -9.35
CA GLU A 55 14.58 1.06 -9.10
C GLU A 55 15.73 0.23 -9.70
N LYS A 56 16.97 0.68 -9.48
CA LYS A 56 18.17 -0.02 -9.93
C LYS A 56 18.16 -1.48 -9.47
N GLY A 57 18.47 -2.39 -10.39
CA GLY A 57 18.49 -3.83 -10.10
C GLY A 57 17.13 -4.51 -10.21
N TRP A 58 16.12 -3.85 -10.80
CA TRP A 58 14.78 -4.42 -11.01
C TRP A 58 14.07 -4.79 -9.70
N HIS A 59 14.30 -3.97 -8.68
CA HIS A 59 13.53 -3.99 -7.44
C HIS A 59 12.32 -3.09 -7.62
N PHE A 60 11.13 -3.65 -7.37
CA PHE A 60 9.86 -3.01 -7.65
C PHE A 60 9.30 -2.32 -6.42
N HIS A 61 8.42 -1.34 -6.65
CA HIS A 61 7.59 -0.75 -5.63
C HIS A 61 6.16 -0.46 -6.15
N LEU A 62 5.21 -0.59 -5.23
CA LEU A 62 3.79 -0.31 -5.42
C LEU A 62 3.23 0.37 -4.18
N THR A 63 2.27 1.25 -4.37
CA THR A 63 1.51 1.84 -3.26
C THR A 63 0.03 1.55 -3.46
N LYS A 64 -0.60 0.96 -2.43
CA LYS A 64 -2.05 0.81 -2.34
C LYS A 64 -2.60 1.73 -1.27
N SER A 65 -3.68 2.44 -1.55
CA SER A 65 -4.28 3.37 -0.59
C SER A 65 -5.79 3.38 -0.61
N VAL A 66 -6.40 3.82 0.50
CA VAL A 66 -7.85 3.96 0.64
C VAL A 66 -8.18 5.07 1.62
N SER A 67 -9.18 5.87 1.31
CA SER A 67 -9.67 6.92 2.20
C SER A 67 -10.56 6.31 3.30
N PHE A 68 -10.48 6.85 4.51
CA PHE A 68 -11.29 6.42 5.66
C PHE A 68 -11.66 7.61 6.57
#